data_AF-A0A346N1H8-F1
#
_entry.id   AF-A0A346N1H8-F1
#
_cell.length_a   1.000
_cell.length_b   1.000
_cell.length_c   1.000
_cell.angle_alpha   90.00
_cell.angle_beta   90.00
_cell.angle_gamma   90.00
#
_symmetry.space_group_name_H-M   'P 1'
#
loop_
_entity.id
_entity.type
_entity.pdbx_description
1 polymer ?
#
loop_
_entity_poly.entity_id
_entity_poly.type
_entity_poly.pdbx_seq_one_letter_code
_entity_poly.pdbx_strand_id
1 'polypeptide(L)'
;MIVLNLLLSTLSGGGRTSRYADFVVVTLPAMSFATTAQEFQQVQTWARSKTSLGNVHRDRTFFVGRFETVLARSGGGLATRGSRSILQRIIAGMKQGGMQMEEWSIPHNINESVEVKRRPAALDPAA
;
A
#
# COMPACT_ATOMS: atom_id res chain seq x y z
N MET A 1 -27.26 -10.90 -17.65
CA MET A 1 -26.18 -9.91 -17.74
C MET A 1 -25.21 -10.17 -16.60
N ILE A 2 -23.98 -10.62 -16.87
CA ILE A 2 -22.97 -10.83 -15.82
C ILE A 2 -22.45 -9.46 -15.41
N VAL A 3 -22.73 -9.03 -14.18
CA VAL A 3 -22.22 -7.78 -13.65
C VAL A 3 -20.77 -8.00 -13.23
N LEU A 4 -19.84 -7.36 -13.93
CA LEU A 4 -18.42 -7.40 -13.57
C LEU A 4 -18.20 -6.63 -12.26
N ASN A 5 -17.59 -7.27 -11.27
CA ASN A 5 -17.23 -6.58 -10.03
C ASN A 5 -15.89 -5.84 -10.16
N LEU A 6 -15.66 -4.87 -9.27
CA LEU A 6 -14.51 -3.99 -9.28
C LEU A 6 -13.18 -4.75 -9.21
N LEU A 7 -13.12 -5.82 -8.39
CA LEU A 7 -11.91 -6.63 -8.26
C LEU A 7 -11.54 -7.34 -9.57
N LEU A 8 -12.50 -7.97 -10.25
CA LEU A 8 -12.25 -8.67 -11.51
C LEU A 8 -11.82 -7.70 -12.60
N SER A 9 -12.47 -6.53 -12.69
CA SER A 9 -12.06 -5.46 -13.61
C SER A 9 -10.63 -5.00 -13.33
N THR A 10 -10.29 -4.74 -12.06
CA THR A 10 -8.96 -4.30 -11.63
C THR A 10 -7.86 -5.27 -12.07
N LEU A 11 -8.09 -6.57 -11.86
CA LEU A 11 -7.13 -7.63 -12.17
C LEU A 11 -7.12 -8.05 -13.65
N SER A 12 -8.06 -7.55 -14.46
CA SER A 12 -8.11 -7.85 -15.88
C SER A 12 -6.82 -7.41 -16.58
N GLY A 13 -6.36 -8.19 -17.56
CA GLY A 13 -5.13 -7.92 -18.30
C GLY A 13 -3.84 -8.35 -17.59
N GLY A 14 -3.91 -9.29 -16.65
CA GLY A 14 -2.71 -9.89 -16.02
C GLY A 14 -2.40 -9.38 -14.62
N GLY A 15 -3.38 -8.80 -13.92
CA GLY A 15 -3.22 -8.45 -12.51
C GLY A 15 -3.10 -9.70 -11.63
N ARG A 16 -2.16 -9.68 -10.70
CA ARG A 16 -1.88 -10.79 -9.77
C ARG A 16 -1.55 -10.28 -8.38
N THR A 17 -1.71 -11.14 -7.39
CA THR A 17 -1.39 -10.83 -5.99
C THR A 17 -0.55 -11.96 -5.40
N SER A 18 0.63 -11.63 -4.88
CA SER A 18 1.52 -12.55 -4.20
C SER A 18 1.47 -12.27 -2.70
N ARG A 19 1.03 -13.27 -1.92
CA ARG A 19 0.91 -13.17 -0.48
C ARG A 19 2.15 -13.74 0.20
N TYR A 20 2.71 -12.96 1.11
CA TYR A 20 3.73 -13.34 2.07
C TYR A 20 3.10 -13.33 3.46
N ALA A 21 3.83 -13.78 4.49
CA ALA A 21 3.29 -13.91 5.85
C ALA A 21 2.56 -12.64 6.32
N ASP A 22 3.24 -11.49 6.29
CA ASP A 22 2.73 -10.23 6.84
C ASP A 22 2.32 -9.17 5.79
N PHE A 23 2.71 -9.36 4.54
CA PHE A 23 2.48 -8.39 3.46
C PHE A 23 2.02 -9.07 2.17
N VAL A 24 1.41 -8.28 1.30
CA VAL A 24 0.95 -8.71 -0.02
C VAL A 24 1.53 -7.77 -1.07
N VAL A 25 2.09 -8.36 -2.13
CA VAL A 25 2.48 -7.65 -3.33
C VAL A 25 1.36 -7.75 -4.35
N VAL A 26 0.85 -6.61 -4.79
CA VAL A 26 -0.14 -6.49 -5.85
C VAL A 26 0.57 -6.01 -7.11
N THR A 27 0.50 -6.81 -8.17
CA THR A 27 0.98 -6.46 -9.50
C THR A 27 -0.23 -6.22 -10.38
N LEU A 28 -0.34 -5.02 -10.93
CA LEU A 28 -1.30 -4.65 -11.96
C LEU A 28 -0.51 -4.35 -13.25
N PRO A 29 -1.16 -4.34 -14.43
CA PRO A 29 -0.44 -4.23 -15.70
C PRO A 29 0.46 -2.99 -15.87
N ALA A 30 0.14 -1.89 -15.19
CA ALA A 30 0.90 -0.63 -15.28
C ALA A 30 1.60 -0.24 -13.96
N MET A 31 1.38 -0.97 -12.87
CA MET A 31 1.83 -0.56 -11.54
C MET A 31 1.92 -1.75 -10.60
N SER A 32 2.87 -1.72 -9.67
CA SER A 32 2.97 -2.72 -8.60
C SER A 32 3.20 -2.04 -7.26
N PHE A 33 2.65 -2.62 -6.20
CA PHE A 33 2.85 -2.11 -4.85
C PHE A 33 2.75 -3.21 -3.80
N ALA A 34 3.34 -2.97 -2.63
CA ALA A 34 3.20 -3.82 -1.45
C ALA A 34 2.34 -3.12 -0.40
N THR A 35 1.56 -3.90 0.33
CA THR A 35 0.69 -3.45 1.42
C THR A 35 0.61 -4.53 2.50
N THR A 36 -0.04 -4.25 3.63
CA THR A 36 -0.20 -5.24 4.70
C THR A 36 -1.20 -6.33 4.30
N ALA A 37 -1.00 -7.54 4.80
CA ALA A 37 -1.89 -8.67 4.54
C ALA A 37 -3.34 -8.42 5.03
N GLN A 38 -3.49 -7.71 6.16
CA GLN A 38 -4.77 -7.34 6.76
C GLN A 38 -5.52 -6.31 5.91
N GLU A 39 -4.85 -5.22 5.54
CA GLU A 39 -5.45 -4.16 4.73
C GLU A 39 -5.87 -4.70 3.36
N PHE A 40 -5.03 -5.53 2.74
CA PHE A 40 -5.39 -6.19 1.50
C PHE A 40 -6.67 -7.02 1.61
N GLN A 41 -6.87 -7.79 2.67
CA GLN A 41 -8.09 -8.57 2.87
C GLN A 41 -9.34 -7.68 2.98
N GLN A 42 -9.23 -6.56 3.68
CA GLN A 42 -10.32 -5.59 3.82
C GLN A 42 -10.67 -4.95 2.47
N VAL A 43 -9.67 -4.45 1.74
CA VAL A 43 -9.87 -3.80 0.43
C VAL A 43 -10.34 -4.81 -0.62
N GLN A 44 -9.83 -6.04 -0.60
CA GLN A 44 -10.26 -7.11 -1.50
C GLN A 44 -11.74 -7.47 -1.28
N THR A 45 -12.16 -7.61 -0.02
CA THR A 45 -13.56 -7.90 0.33
C THR A 45 -14.48 -6.76 -0.12
N TRP A 46 -14.07 -5.51 0.15
CA TRP A 46 -14.78 -4.33 -0.34
C TRP A 46 -14.89 -4.34 -1.87
N ALA A 47 -13.79 -4.53 -2.61
CA ALA A 47 -13.78 -4.51 -4.06
C ALA A 47 -14.66 -5.62 -4.69
N ARG A 48 -14.77 -6.80 -4.05
CA ARG A 48 -15.67 -7.87 -4.50
C ARG A 48 -17.14 -7.47 -4.42
N SER A 49 -17.51 -6.62 -3.46
CA SER A 49 -18.87 -6.12 -3.27
C SER A 49 -19.24 -4.92 -4.13
N LYS A 50 -18.29 -4.34 -4.89
CA LYS A 50 -18.52 -3.18 -5.74
C LYS A 50 -18.66 -3.59 -7.19
N THR A 51 -19.62 -2.99 -7.89
CA THR A 51 -19.71 -3.07 -9.34
C THR A 51 -18.58 -2.28 -9.98
N SER A 52 -18.04 -2.78 -11.09
CA SER A 52 -17.06 -2.07 -11.92
C SER A 52 -17.63 -0.74 -12.42
N LEU A 53 -16.78 0.27 -12.57
CA LEU A 53 -17.12 1.57 -13.16
C LEU A 53 -17.18 1.53 -14.70
N GLY A 54 -17.04 0.35 -15.31
CA GLY A 54 -17.03 0.16 -16.75
C GLY A 54 -15.72 0.56 -17.45
N ASN A 55 -14.71 0.98 -16.68
CA ASN A 55 -13.39 1.31 -17.21
C ASN A 55 -12.30 0.75 -16.29
N VAL A 56 -11.50 -0.16 -16.84
CA VAL A 56 -10.45 -0.89 -16.10
C VAL A 56 -9.39 0.05 -15.49
N HIS A 57 -9.02 1.13 -16.17
CA HIS A 57 -8.04 2.08 -15.62
C HIS A 57 -8.62 2.84 -14.43
N ARG A 58 -9.86 3.32 -14.52
CA ARG A 58 -10.55 3.97 -13.39
C ARG A 58 -10.75 3.01 -12.23
N ASP A 59 -11.11 1.77 -12.51
CA ASP A 59 -11.28 0.74 -11.48
C ASP A 59 -9.98 0.47 -10.73
N ARG A 60 -8.84 0.39 -11.43
CA ARG A 60 -7.52 0.27 -10.81
C ARG A 60 -7.19 1.49 -9.95
N THR A 61 -7.41 2.71 -10.45
CA THR A 61 -7.19 3.93 -9.65
C THR A 61 -8.07 3.94 -8.40
N PHE A 62 -9.33 3.55 -8.52
CA PHE A 62 -10.27 3.50 -7.40
C PHE A 62 -9.90 2.43 -6.38
N PHE A 63 -9.48 1.25 -6.85
CA PHE A 63 -8.98 0.16 -6.02
C PHE A 63 -7.72 0.56 -5.25
N VAL A 64 -6.71 1.08 -5.94
CA VAL A 64 -5.45 1.50 -5.31
C VAL A 64 -5.67 2.68 -4.36
N GLY A 65 -6.58 3.59 -4.71
CA GLY A 65 -6.96 4.74 -3.89
C GLY A 65 -7.43 4.35 -2.49
N ARG A 66 -8.00 3.15 -2.32
CA ARG A 66 -8.56 2.66 -1.05
C ARG A 66 -7.50 2.24 -0.02
N PHE A 67 -6.28 1.95 -0.45
CA PHE A 67 -5.17 1.58 0.42
C PHE A 67 -4.55 2.81 1.07
N GLU A 68 -4.46 2.81 2.40
CA GLU A 68 -3.72 3.75 3.23
C GLU A 68 -2.22 3.44 3.23
N THR A 69 -1.84 2.15 3.28
CA THR A 69 -0.43 1.73 3.22
C THR A 69 -0.09 1.14 1.86
N VAL A 70 0.85 1.80 1.19
CA VAL A 70 1.31 1.46 -0.15
C VAL A 70 2.81 1.70 -0.21
N LEU A 71 3.60 0.64 -0.42
CA LEU A 71 4.99 0.75 -0.85
C LEU A 71 5.04 0.52 -2.36
N ALA A 72 5.27 1.58 -3.13
CA ALA A 72 5.20 1.52 -4.58
C ALA A 72 6.48 0.94 -5.20
N ARG A 73 6.33 0.19 -6.30
CA ARG A 73 7.45 -0.16 -7.18
C ARG A 73 7.83 1.06 -8.01
N SER A 74 9.13 1.32 -8.12
CA SER A 74 9.67 2.45 -8.88
C SER A 74 9.24 2.39 -10.35
N GLY A 75 8.94 3.56 -10.94
CA GLY A 75 8.50 3.68 -12.33
C GLY A 75 7.01 3.37 -12.58
N GLY A 76 6.25 2.95 -11.57
CA GLY A 76 4.83 2.56 -11.71
C GLY A 76 3.80 3.70 -11.55
N GLY A 77 4.24 4.97 -11.47
CA GLY A 77 3.35 6.13 -11.34
C GLY A 77 2.57 6.23 -10.01
N LEU A 78 2.91 5.41 -9.02
CA LEU A 78 2.29 5.39 -7.69
C LEU A 78 3.24 5.96 -6.64
N ALA A 79 2.72 6.80 -5.76
CA ALA A 79 3.49 7.30 -4.62
C ALA A 79 3.44 6.32 -3.44
N THR A 80 4.58 6.11 -2.79
CA THR A 80 4.65 5.39 -1.51
C THR A 80 3.99 6.23 -0.41
N ARG A 81 3.14 5.61 0.42
CA ARG A 81 2.40 6.23 1.52
C ARG A 81 2.10 5.23 2.65
N GLY A 82 1.84 5.75 3.84
CA GLY A 82 1.52 4.97 5.03
C GLY A 82 2.43 5.29 6.22
N SER A 83 2.19 4.62 7.35
CA SER A 83 3.00 4.80 8.56
C SER A 83 4.41 4.23 8.37
N ARG A 84 5.44 4.96 8.83
CA ARG A 84 6.84 4.53 8.76
C ARG A 84 7.06 3.17 9.41
N SER A 85 6.47 2.92 10.58
CA SER A 85 6.66 1.66 11.31
C SER A 85 6.03 0.46 10.60
N ILE A 86 5.02 0.67 9.75
CA ILE A 86 4.41 -0.36 8.92
C ILE A 86 5.24 -0.56 7.66
N LEU A 87 5.66 0.52 7.00
CA LEU A 87 6.52 0.46 5.82
C LEU A 87 7.85 -0.24 6.13
N GLN A 88 8.47 0.03 7.28
CA GLN A 88 9.67 -0.68 7.74
C GLN A 88 9.45 -2.19 7.86
N ARG A 89 8.31 -2.62 8.43
CA ARG A 89 7.95 -4.04 8.55
C ARG A 89 7.76 -4.70 7.19
N ILE A 90 7.10 -4.01 6.25
CA ILE A 90 6.94 -4.48 4.87
C ILE A 90 8.32 -4.62 4.21
N ILE A 91 9.18 -3.61 4.30
CA ILE A 91 10.54 -3.63 3.72
C ILE A 91 11.37 -4.77 4.32
N ALA A 92 11.32 -4.98 5.63
CA ALA A 92 12.01 -6.09 6.29
C ALA A 92 11.53 -7.45 5.76
N GLY A 93 10.21 -7.64 5.65
CA GLY A 93 9.63 -8.85 5.07
C GLY A 93 10.01 -9.06 3.60
N MET A 94 10.07 -7.99 2.81
CA MET A 94 10.47 -8.07 1.40
C MET A 94 11.95 -8.42 1.24
N LYS A 95 12.83 -7.86 2.08
CA LYS A 95 14.26 -8.23 2.13
C LYS A 95 14.44 -9.70 2.51
N GLN A 96 13.72 -10.17 3.53
CA GLN A 96 13.72 -11.59 3.93
C GLN A 96 13.20 -12.51 2.81
N GLY A 97 12.25 -12.03 2.02
CA GLY A 97 11.72 -12.71 0.84
C GLY A 97 12.64 -12.65 -0.40
N GLY A 98 13.84 -12.07 -0.30
CA GLY A 98 14.81 -12.00 -1.38
C GLY A 98 14.46 -11.00 -2.50
N MET A 99 13.57 -10.04 -2.25
CA MET A 99 13.22 -9.02 -3.24
C MET A 99 14.32 -7.96 -3.37
N GLN A 100 14.58 -7.52 -4.60
CA GLN A 100 15.49 -6.41 -4.88
C GLN A 100 14.85 -5.09 -4.45
N MET A 101 15.47 -4.36 -3.53
CA MET A 101 14.89 -3.16 -2.90
C MET A 101 15.06 -1.91 -3.77
N GLU A 102 16.01 -1.93 -4.69
CA GLU A 102 16.31 -0.88 -5.66
C GLU A 102 15.15 -0.67 -6.63
N GLU A 103 14.33 -1.70 -6.83
CA GLU A 103 13.12 -1.65 -7.65
C GLU A 103 11.94 -0.94 -6.95
N TRP A 104 12.09 -0.56 -5.67
CA TRP A 104 11.00 -0.01 -4.85
C TRP A 104 11.29 1.42 -4.41
N SER A 105 10.23 2.21 -4.34
CA SER A 105 10.30 3.62 -3.94
C SER A 105 10.29 3.73 -2.41
N ILE A 106 11.45 3.50 -1.79
CA ILE A 106 11.64 3.56 -0.35
C ILE A 106 11.92 5.01 0.09
N PRO A 107 11.16 5.59 1.04
CA PRO A 107 11.42 6.93 1.56
C PRO A 107 12.80 7.03 2.23
N HIS A 108 13.56 8.08 1.91
CA HIS A 108 14.93 8.26 2.42
C HIS A 108 15.01 8.29 3.96
N ASN A 109 14.02 8.90 4.61
CA ASN A 109 13.99 9.09 6.06
C ASN A 109 13.26 7.94 6.79
N ILE A 110 13.17 6.75 6.17
CA ILE A 110 12.44 5.63 6.78
C ILE A 110 13.12 5.12 8.05
N ASN A 111 14.43 5.32 8.20
CA ASN A 111 15.20 4.92 9.39
C ASN A 111 15.42 6.05 10.40
N GLU A 112 15.06 7.30 10.06
CA GLU A 112 15.13 8.39 11.02
C GLU A 112 14.01 8.25 12.05
N SER A 113 14.41 7.91 13.27
CA SER A 113 13.59 8.08 14.45
C SER A 113 13.40 9.58 14.64
N VAL A 114 12.24 10.12 14.27
CA VAL A 114 11.86 11.46 14.72
C VAL A 114 11.56 11.30 16.20
N GLU A 115 12.57 11.50 17.02
CA GLU A 115 12.40 11.75 18.44
C GLU A 115 11.56 13.02 18.55
N VAL A 116 10.24 12.84 18.67
CA VAL A 116 9.33 13.94 18.97
C VAL A 116 9.69 14.37 20.39
N LYS A 117 10.64 15.29 20.51
CA LYS A 117 10.96 16.00 21.74
C LYS A 117 9.70 16.77 22.12
N ARG A 118 8.79 16.11 22.84
CA ARG A 118 7.65 16.74 23.48
C ARG A 118 8.24 17.84 24.34
N ARG A 119 8.07 19.10 23.90
CA ARG A 119 8.38 20.26 24.72
C ARG A 119 7.64 20.06 26.04
N PRO A 120 8.34 19.96 27.19
CA PRO A 120 7.64 19.88 28.47
C PRO A 120 6.75 21.10 28.58
N ALA A 121 5.49 20.89 28.94
CA ALA A 121 4.55 21.97 29.23
C ALA A 121 5.24 22.91 30.22
N ALA A 122 5.34 24.19 29.86
CA ALA A 122 5.83 25.20 30.77
C ALA A 122 4.97 25.13 32.04
N LEU A 123 5.61 24.83 33.17
CA LEU A 123 4.99 24.98 34.47
C LEU A 123 4.79 26.48 34.66
N ASP A 124 3.54 26.95 34.64
CA ASP A 124 3.22 28.33 35.02
C ASP A 124 3.60 28.53 36.51
N PRO A 125 4.50 29.47 36.84
CA PRO A 125 4.67 29.89 38.22
C PRO A 125 3.64 30.98 38.50
N ALA A 126 2.43 30.59 38.88
CA ALA A 126 1.48 31.51 39.47
C ALA A 126 1.78 31.61 40.97
N ALA A 127 2.44 32.72 41.32
CA ALA A 127 2.51 33.32 42.64
C ALA A 127 1.14 33.82 43.12
#